data_AF-A0A9N9XY18-F1
#
_entry.id   AF-A0A9N9XY18-F1
#
_cell.length_a   1.000
_cell.length_b   1.000
_cell.length_c   1.000
_cell.angle_alpha   90.00
_cell.angle_beta   90.00
_cell.angle_gamma   90.00
#
_symmetry.space_group_name_H-M   'P 1'
#
loop_
_entity.id
_entity.type
_entity.pdbx_description
1 polymer ?
#
loop_
_entity_poly.entity_id
_entity_poly.type
_entity_poly.pdbx_seq_one_letter_code
_entity_poly.pdbx_strand_id
1 'polypeptide(L)'
;MPASSSLSLASAFFVALAASSPLRRSLETRSVWQPAPGTSWDIQLSEELKVDLNNPSLPNNVEVIDIDLFTNTGNTFTNPDDSKIKALHAANKKVICYFSAGSYEPYRPDSSRFTSADQGSGLNGWPDETWLNLKSENVANIMRDRIALAAKVGCDGIDPDNMDGYDNENGIGLTKQDTIDYFKNVLSPAAQQHGLALGLKNSINIIPDVLPVTQFVVTEQCAEYSECDQYQPFITAGKPVFQIEYPMGESSSAAAKSLATDSTGTFCAAQANGFSTVLKLLSLNSWVQTCGGEVTVPTTNGQAPSATTTAASKTSQAPTTTTTKGAAVPTTTTSTAASATATSDSGSDDDKEEDDSGSDSDSGRGNGKGKGRGGRRNRKTYNRQ
;
A
#
# COMPACT_ATOMS: atom_id res chain seq x y z
N MET A 1 44.44 -88.15 33.13
CA MET A 1 44.04 -87.96 31.71
C MET A 1 42.52 -88.11 31.68
N PRO A 2 41.72 -87.12 31.26
CA PRO A 2 41.79 -86.57 29.89
C PRO A 2 41.54 -85.05 29.74
N ALA A 3 41.80 -84.60 28.50
CA ALA A 3 41.12 -83.57 27.70
C ALA A 3 40.93 -82.14 28.25
N SER A 4 41.82 -81.25 27.81
CA SER A 4 41.62 -79.81 27.73
C SER A 4 40.80 -79.48 26.48
N SER A 5 39.61 -78.89 26.64
CA SER A 5 38.80 -78.35 25.55
C SER A 5 38.75 -76.83 25.67
N SER A 6 39.47 -76.13 24.80
CA SER A 6 39.43 -74.67 24.67
C SER A 6 38.37 -74.29 23.64
N LEU A 7 37.26 -73.70 24.07
CA LEU A 7 36.25 -73.11 23.19
C LEU A 7 36.74 -71.75 22.68
N SER A 8 36.84 -71.62 21.35
CA SER A 8 37.10 -70.38 20.64
C SER A 8 35.81 -69.57 20.49
N LEU A 9 35.76 -68.34 21.03
CA LEU A 9 34.68 -67.39 20.75
C LEU A 9 34.85 -66.83 19.34
N ALA A 10 33.91 -67.12 18.45
CA ALA A 10 33.79 -66.45 17.15
C ALA A 10 32.93 -65.19 17.30
N SER A 11 33.55 -64.01 17.13
CA SER A 11 32.83 -62.73 17.03
C SER A 11 32.15 -62.63 15.67
N ALA A 12 30.82 -62.61 15.65
CA ALA A 12 30.03 -62.28 14.46
C ALA A 12 30.04 -60.77 14.22
N PHE A 13 30.69 -60.34 13.13
CA PHE A 13 30.55 -58.98 12.60
C PHE A 13 29.22 -58.86 11.86
N PHE A 14 28.26 -58.12 12.43
CA PHE A 14 27.08 -57.66 11.70
C PHE A 14 27.45 -56.44 10.85
N VAL A 15 27.50 -56.62 9.53
CA VAL A 15 27.56 -55.51 8.57
C VAL A 15 26.14 -54.98 8.39
N ALA A 16 25.85 -53.82 8.97
CA ALA A 16 24.61 -53.09 8.70
C ALA A 16 24.74 -52.39 7.35
N LEU A 17 23.98 -52.86 6.34
CA LEU A 17 23.75 -52.12 5.10
C LEU A 17 22.87 -50.90 5.43
N ALA A 18 23.46 -49.71 5.48
CA ALA A 18 22.71 -48.47 5.51
C ALA A 18 22.04 -48.26 4.14
N ALA A 19 20.72 -48.45 4.07
CA ALA A 19 19.93 -48.04 2.93
C ALA A 19 19.89 -46.51 2.87
N SER A 20 20.59 -45.94 1.90
CA SER A 20 20.58 -44.51 1.61
C SER A 20 19.21 -44.11 1.05
N SER A 21 18.29 -43.68 1.91
CA SER A 21 17.07 -43.01 1.49
C SER A 21 17.44 -41.72 0.74
N PRO A 22 16.93 -41.48 -0.49
CA PRO A 22 17.11 -40.20 -1.13
C PRO A 22 16.40 -39.14 -0.27
N LEU A 23 17.16 -38.18 0.25
CA LEU A 23 16.62 -36.95 0.84
C LEU A 23 15.75 -36.28 -0.22
N ARG A 24 14.43 -36.51 -0.16
CA ARG A 24 13.46 -35.63 -0.80
C ARG A 24 13.64 -34.28 -0.11
N ARG A 25 14.32 -33.36 -0.77
CA ARG A 25 14.35 -31.95 -0.39
C ARG A 25 12.89 -31.50 -0.41
N SER A 26 12.26 -31.47 0.76
CA SER A 26 10.98 -30.80 0.93
C SER A 26 11.19 -29.39 0.39
N LEU A 27 10.49 -29.03 -0.67
CA LEU A 27 10.33 -27.63 -1.04
C LEU A 27 9.59 -27.03 0.14
N GLU A 28 10.30 -26.48 1.12
CA GLU A 28 9.66 -25.64 2.12
C GLU A 28 9.06 -24.47 1.35
N THR A 29 7.75 -24.54 1.13
CA THR A 29 6.97 -23.42 0.65
C THR A 29 7.20 -22.30 1.65
N ARG A 30 7.97 -21.29 1.25
CA ARG A 30 8.22 -20.09 2.05
C ARG A 30 6.86 -19.59 2.56
N SER A 31 6.73 -19.42 3.87
CA SER A 31 5.51 -18.85 4.43
C SER A 31 5.28 -17.46 3.82
N VAL A 32 4.05 -17.21 3.38
CA VAL A 32 3.67 -15.90 2.83
C VAL A 32 3.91 -14.84 3.89
N TRP A 33 4.65 -13.80 3.54
CA TRP A 33 4.92 -12.67 4.43
C TRP A 33 3.64 -11.86 4.68
N GLN A 34 3.30 -11.64 5.94
CA GLN A 34 2.20 -10.77 6.35
C GLN A 34 2.80 -9.54 7.07
N PRO A 35 2.86 -8.36 6.42
CA PRO A 35 3.27 -7.15 7.11
C PRO A 35 2.22 -6.73 8.15
N ALA A 36 2.65 -6.00 9.18
CA ALA A 36 1.77 -5.52 10.24
C ALA A 36 1.20 -4.14 9.90
N PRO A 37 0.04 -3.75 10.44
CA PRO A 37 -0.44 -2.37 10.37
C PRO A 37 0.60 -1.38 10.90
N GLY A 38 0.75 -0.23 10.24
CA GLY A 38 1.72 0.80 10.59
C GLY A 38 3.17 0.51 10.19
N THR A 39 3.47 -0.62 9.51
CA THR A 39 4.81 -0.89 8.95
C THR A 39 5.26 0.28 8.07
N SER A 40 6.45 0.81 8.35
CA SER A 40 7.00 1.96 7.61
C SER A 40 7.38 1.57 6.18
N TRP A 41 7.13 2.47 5.22
CA TRP A 41 7.35 2.16 3.81
C TRP A 41 7.67 3.40 2.96
N ASP A 42 8.16 3.16 1.75
CA ASP A 42 8.25 4.12 0.64
C ASP A 42 7.95 3.37 -0.68
N ILE A 43 7.75 4.12 -1.76
CA ILE A 43 7.45 3.61 -3.10
C ILE A 43 8.19 4.43 -4.16
N GLN A 44 8.89 3.75 -5.09
CA GLN A 44 9.71 4.37 -6.14
C GLN A 44 9.60 3.61 -7.46
N LEU A 45 8.99 4.23 -8.45
CA LEU A 45 8.45 3.54 -9.62
C LEU A 45 8.91 4.10 -10.96
N SER A 46 9.19 5.40 -11.05
CA SER A 46 9.61 6.07 -12.30
C SER A 46 11.10 5.93 -12.60
N GLU A 47 11.90 5.48 -11.63
CA GLU A 47 13.33 5.35 -11.79
C GLU A 47 13.86 4.07 -11.14
N GLU A 48 15.09 3.74 -11.53
CA GLU A 48 15.81 2.65 -10.90
C GLU A 48 16.21 3.05 -9.46
N LEU A 49 15.84 2.22 -8.48
CA LEU A 49 16.21 2.40 -7.09
C LEU A 49 17.74 2.37 -6.97
N LYS A 50 18.30 3.42 -6.35
CA LYS A 50 19.74 3.52 -6.07
C LYS A 50 20.02 3.03 -4.65
N VAL A 51 20.77 1.94 -4.54
CA VAL A 51 21.20 1.31 -3.27
C VAL A 51 22.71 1.11 -3.29
N ASP A 52 23.40 1.53 -2.23
CA ASP A 52 24.80 1.12 -2.01
C ASP A 52 24.83 -0.36 -1.59
N LEU A 53 25.36 -1.22 -2.45
CA LEU A 53 25.39 -2.67 -2.20
C LEU A 53 26.32 -3.07 -1.05
N ASN A 54 27.28 -2.21 -0.66
CA ASN A 54 28.19 -2.48 0.45
C ASN A 54 27.64 -1.99 1.80
N ASN A 55 26.76 -0.99 1.77
CA ASN A 55 26.08 -0.46 2.94
C ASN A 55 24.60 -0.16 2.63
N PRO A 56 23.80 -1.21 2.39
CA PRO A 56 22.42 -1.04 1.94
C PRO A 56 21.57 -0.34 2.99
N SER A 57 20.97 0.78 2.61
CA SER A 57 20.03 1.53 3.42
C SER A 57 18.97 2.17 2.53
N LEU A 58 17.81 2.44 3.13
CA LEU A 58 16.73 3.20 2.50
C LEU A 58 16.60 4.56 3.20
N PRO A 59 16.19 5.61 2.48
CA PRO A 59 15.84 6.88 3.09
C PRO A 59 14.79 6.70 4.20
N ASN A 60 14.87 7.52 5.25
CA ASN A 60 14.04 7.42 6.46
C ASN A 60 14.07 6.06 7.18
N ASN A 61 15.02 5.17 6.82
CA ASN A 61 15.18 3.84 7.39
C ASN A 61 13.88 2.98 7.36
N VAL A 62 13.01 3.18 6.36
CA VAL A 62 11.75 2.44 6.23
C VAL A 62 11.97 0.93 6.18
N GLU A 63 10.99 0.16 6.62
CA GLU A 63 11.05 -1.31 6.65
C GLU A 63 10.78 -1.93 5.28
N VAL A 64 9.90 -1.32 4.49
CA VAL A 64 9.43 -1.81 3.19
C VAL A 64 9.72 -0.78 2.09
N ILE A 65 10.15 -1.23 0.92
CA ILE A 65 10.16 -0.42 -0.30
C ILE A 65 9.35 -1.14 -1.39
N ASP A 66 8.47 -0.41 -2.04
CA ASP A 66 7.79 -0.85 -3.26
C ASP A 66 8.50 -0.28 -4.50
N ILE A 67 8.91 -1.14 -5.42
CA ILE A 67 9.70 -0.78 -6.59
C ILE A 67 9.13 -1.38 -7.87
N ASP A 68 9.35 -0.73 -9.00
CA ASP A 68 9.02 -1.31 -10.31
C ASP A 68 9.82 -2.59 -10.56
N LEU A 69 9.11 -3.70 -10.81
CA LEU A 69 9.72 -5.02 -11.02
C LEU A 69 10.75 -5.00 -12.15
N PHE A 70 10.42 -4.41 -13.30
CA PHE A 70 11.25 -4.55 -14.50
C PHE A 70 12.42 -3.58 -14.52
N THR A 71 12.17 -2.30 -14.21
CA THR A 71 13.22 -1.26 -14.16
C THR A 71 14.31 -1.64 -13.16
N ASN A 72 13.95 -2.31 -12.07
CA ASN A 72 14.91 -2.68 -11.03
C ASN A 72 15.60 -4.03 -11.23
N THR A 73 15.20 -4.80 -12.25
CA THR A 73 15.73 -6.16 -12.48
C THR A 73 16.34 -6.32 -13.87
N GLY A 74 16.73 -5.21 -14.50
CA GLY A 74 17.40 -5.22 -15.80
C GLY A 74 16.47 -5.44 -16.99
N ASN A 75 15.15 -5.27 -16.79
CA ASN A 75 14.13 -5.35 -17.84
C ASN A 75 14.17 -6.67 -18.64
N THR A 76 14.37 -7.81 -17.95
CA THR A 76 14.56 -9.12 -18.60
C THR A 76 14.04 -10.28 -17.75
N PHE A 77 13.64 -11.37 -18.41
CA PHE A 77 13.29 -12.64 -17.75
C PHE A 77 14.48 -13.62 -17.67
N THR A 78 15.42 -13.54 -18.60
CA THR A 78 16.48 -14.57 -18.76
C THR A 78 17.52 -14.48 -17.65
N ASN A 79 18.07 -13.29 -17.39
CA ASN A 79 19.08 -13.04 -16.36
C ASN A 79 18.77 -11.74 -15.60
N PRO A 80 17.69 -11.71 -14.81
CA PRO A 80 17.32 -10.51 -14.08
C PRO A 80 18.35 -10.19 -13.00
N ASP A 81 18.59 -8.90 -12.77
CA ASP A 81 19.42 -8.42 -11.67
C ASP A 81 18.63 -8.43 -10.35
N ASP A 82 19.11 -9.18 -9.36
CA ASP A 82 18.53 -9.27 -8.02
C ASP A 82 19.44 -8.67 -6.94
N SER A 83 20.55 -8.04 -7.32
CA SER A 83 21.60 -7.58 -6.41
C SER A 83 21.09 -6.57 -5.38
N LYS A 84 20.28 -5.60 -5.82
CA LYS A 84 19.66 -4.58 -4.95
C LYS A 84 18.70 -5.20 -3.94
N ILE A 85 17.88 -6.15 -4.38
CA ILE A 85 16.90 -6.83 -3.52
C ILE A 85 17.64 -7.66 -2.46
N LYS A 86 18.67 -8.40 -2.84
CA LYS A 86 19.54 -9.14 -1.91
C LYS A 86 20.23 -8.22 -0.90
N ALA A 87 20.74 -7.08 -1.35
CA ALA A 87 21.38 -6.12 -0.47
C ALA A 87 20.39 -5.54 0.56
N LEU A 88 19.17 -5.19 0.11
CA LEU A 88 18.10 -4.73 0.99
C LEU A 88 17.68 -5.80 2.01
N HIS A 89 17.59 -7.07 1.59
CA HIS A 89 17.34 -8.18 2.52
C HIS A 89 18.45 -8.34 3.56
N ALA A 90 19.72 -8.17 3.17
CA ALA A 90 20.85 -8.19 4.11
C ALA A 90 20.78 -7.04 5.13
N ALA A 91 20.13 -5.93 4.77
CA ALA A 91 19.79 -4.81 5.67
C ALA A 91 18.44 -4.99 6.39
N ASN A 92 17.88 -6.20 6.40
CA ASN A 92 16.58 -6.52 7.02
C ASN A 92 15.41 -5.67 6.49
N LYS A 93 15.45 -5.31 5.21
CA LYS A 93 14.35 -4.63 4.51
C LYS A 93 13.49 -5.64 3.75
N LYS A 94 12.27 -5.23 3.44
CA LYS A 94 11.32 -5.96 2.61
C LYS A 94 11.09 -5.24 1.30
N VAL A 95 10.95 -6.01 0.23
CA VAL A 95 10.75 -5.46 -1.12
C VAL A 95 9.42 -5.93 -1.69
N ILE A 96 8.55 -4.99 -2.00
CA ILE A 96 7.36 -5.22 -2.82
C ILE A 96 7.73 -4.88 -4.27
N CYS A 97 7.28 -5.69 -5.20
CA CYS A 97 7.52 -5.48 -6.62
C CYS A 97 6.22 -5.14 -7.33
N TYR A 98 6.14 -3.89 -7.77
CA TYR A 98 5.09 -3.38 -8.62
C TYR A 98 5.14 -3.98 -10.02
N PHE A 99 3.97 -4.27 -10.59
CA PHE A 99 3.74 -4.31 -12.03
C PHE A 99 2.25 -4.04 -12.32
N SER A 100 1.91 -3.54 -13.51
CA SER A 100 0.50 -3.47 -13.90
C SER A 100 -0.02 -4.87 -14.24
N ALA A 101 -1.08 -5.30 -13.56
CA ALA A 101 -1.76 -6.57 -13.86
C ALA A 101 -3.06 -6.37 -14.66
N GLY A 102 -3.57 -5.13 -14.71
CA GLY A 102 -4.83 -4.79 -15.37
C GLY A 102 -4.71 -3.85 -16.55
N SER A 103 -3.50 -3.37 -16.88
CA SER A 103 -3.22 -2.63 -18.10
C SER A 103 -2.05 -3.22 -18.88
N TYR A 104 -2.10 -3.01 -20.19
CA TYR A 104 -1.02 -3.26 -21.12
C TYR A 104 -0.09 -2.05 -21.15
N GLU A 105 1.21 -2.30 -21.05
CA GLU A 105 2.26 -1.30 -21.11
C GLU A 105 3.23 -1.65 -22.26
N PRO A 106 3.29 -0.87 -23.35
CA PRO A 106 3.98 -1.27 -24.58
C PRO A 106 5.51 -1.37 -24.43
N TYR A 107 6.07 -0.66 -23.45
CA TYR A 107 7.51 -0.63 -23.17
C TYR A 107 8.01 -1.82 -22.32
N ARG A 108 7.11 -2.69 -21.83
CA ARG A 108 7.49 -3.87 -21.04
C ARG A 108 8.16 -4.92 -21.93
N PRO A 109 9.10 -5.72 -21.41
CA PRO A 109 9.89 -6.64 -22.23
C PRO A 109 9.09 -7.86 -22.69
N ASP A 110 7.90 -8.07 -22.11
CA ASP A 110 6.91 -9.08 -22.50
C ASP A 110 5.74 -8.50 -23.30
N SER A 111 5.75 -7.21 -23.67
CA SER A 111 4.61 -6.54 -24.29
C SER A 111 4.19 -7.19 -25.62
N SER A 112 5.13 -7.78 -26.37
CA SER A 112 4.84 -8.48 -27.62
C SER A 112 4.04 -9.78 -27.45
N ARG A 113 3.85 -10.27 -26.21
CA ARG A 113 3.07 -11.48 -25.91
C ARG A 113 1.57 -11.20 -25.82
N PHE A 114 1.17 -9.96 -25.60
CA PHE A 114 -0.23 -9.57 -25.60
C PHE A 114 -0.77 -9.52 -27.03
N THR A 115 -2.00 -9.99 -27.21
CA THR A 115 -2.72 -9.96 -28.48
C THR A 115 -3.78 -8.87 -28.45
N SER A 116 -4.35 -8.54 -29.61
CA SER A 116 -5.48 -7.59 -29.68
C SER A 116 -6.71 -8.06 -28.91
N ALA A 117 -6.89 -9.38 -28.72
CA ALA A 117 -7.99 -9.94 -27.93
C ALA A 117 -7.81 -9.77 -26.42
N ASP A 118 -6.59 -9.44 -25.98
CA ASP A 118 -6.25 -9.21 -24.59
C ASP A 118 -6.48 -7.76 -24.17
N GLN A 119 -6.67 -6.84 -25.12
CA GLN A 119 -6.68 -5.40 -24.88
C GLN A 119 -8.07 -4.79 -25.08
N GLY A 120 -8.36 -3.75 -24.31
CA GLY A 120 -9.58 -2.95 -24.41
C GLY A 120 -9.29 -1.49 -24.77
N SER A 121 -10.10 -0.59 -24.23
CA SER A 121 -9.94 0.85 -24.37
C SER A 121 -8.65 1.36 -23.72
N GLY A 122 -8.18 2.51 -24.21
CA GLY A 122 -7.10 3.25 -23.57
C GLY A 122 -7.44 3.67 -22.13
N LEU A 123 -6.43 3.72 -21.27
CA LEU A 123 -6.57 4.25 -19.91
C LEU A 123 -6.67 5.79 -19.96
N ASN A 124 -7.60 6.35 -19.19
CA ASN A 124 -7.73 7.80 -19.11
C ASN A 124 -6.49 8.41 -18.44
N GLY A 125 -5.76 9.26 -19.17
CA GLY A 125 -4.50 9.81 -18.71
C GLY A 125 -3.25 9.13 -19.25
N TRP A 126 -3.39 7.94 -19.83
CA TRP A 126 -2.30 7.08 -20.27
C TRP A 126 -2.56 6.64 -21.72
N PRO A 127 -2.24 7.47 -22.71
CA PRO A 127 -2.64 7.25 -24.10
C PRO A 127 -2.03 5.98 -24.71
N ASP A 128 -0.90 5.53 -24.18
CA ASP A 128 -0.18 4.35 -24.66
C ASP A 128 -0.56 3.06 -23.89
N GLU A 129 -1.37 3.16 -22.84
CA GLU A 129 -1.83 2.00 -22.07
C GLU A 129 -3.28 1.66 -22.37
N THR A 130 -3.60 0.37 -22.37
CA THR A 130 -4.97 -0.13 -22.57
C THR A 130 -5.37 -1.11 -21.48
N TRP A 131 -6.66 -1.15 -21.12
CA TRP A 131 -7.17 -2.11 -20.16
C TRP A 131 -6.99 -3.55 -20.65
N LEU A 132 -6.67 -4.47 -19.75
CA LEU A 132 -6.49 -5.88 -20.07
C LEU A 132 -7.75 -6.70 -19.80
N ASN A 133 -8.06 -7.63 -20.69
CA ASN A 133 -9.11 -8.63 -20.50
C ASN A 133 -8.68 -9.68 -19.46
N LEU A 134 -9.06 -9.45 -18.20
CA LEU A 134 -8.77 -10.34 -17.06
C LEU A 134 -9.35 -11.76 -17.20
N LYS A 135 -10.27 -11.98 -18.14
CA LYS A 135 -10.81 -13.31 -18.48
C LYS A 135 -9.91 -14.09 -19.45
N SER A 136 -8.89 -13.45 -20.02
CA SER A 136 -7.99 -14.08 -20.99
C SER A 136 -6.97 -14.97 -20.30
N GLU A 137 -6.90 -16.22 -20.74
CA GLU A 137 -5.86 -17.15 -20.30
C GLU A 137 -4.46 -16.70 -20.74
N ASN A 138 -4.33 -15.95 -21.84
CA ASN A 138 -3.04 -15.37 -22.24
C ASN A 138 -2.58 -14.31 -21.24
N VAL A 139 -3.47 -13.39 -20.85
CA VAL A 139 -3.19 -12.40 -19.78
C VAL A 139 -2.85 -13.09 -18.47
N ALA A 140 -3.60 -14.13 -18.08
CA ALA A 140 -3.31 -14.90 -16.88
C ALA A 140 -1.91 -15.54 -16.92
N ASN A 141 -1.50 -16.12 -18.05
CA ASN A 141 -0.17 -16.71 -18.21
C ASN A 141 0.96 -15.66 -18.17
N ILE A 142 0.75 -14.49 -18.79
CA ILE A 142 1.72 -13.40 -18.70
C ILE A 142 1.91 -12.94 -17.26
N MET A 143 0.82 -12.75 -16.50
CA MET A 143 0.92 -12.33 -15.10
C MET A 143 1.53 -13.41 -14.20
N ARG A 144 1.25 -14.70 -14.44
CA ARG A 144 1.94 -15.79 -13.74
C ARG A 144 3.46 -15.72 -13.96
N ASP A 145 3.91 -15.42 -15.18
CA ASP A 145 5.34 -15.26 -15.46
C ASP A 145 5.95 -14.02 -14.78
N ARG A 146 5.21 -12.89 -14.72
CA ARG A 146 5.65 -11.70 -13.96
C ARG A 146 5.78 -12.00 -12.47
N ILE A 147 4.83 -12.73 -11.89
CA ILE A 147 4.87 -13.17 -10.48
C ILE A 147 6.04 -14.12 -10.25
N ALA A 148 6.28 -15.06 -11.17
CA ALA A 148 7.44 -15.95 -11.11
C ALA A 148 8.77 -15.18 -11.22
N LEU A 149 8.81 -14.11 -12.04
CA LEU A 149 9.96 -13.21 -12.10
C LEU A 149 10.18 -12.48 -10.77
N ALA A 150 9.12 -11.91 -10.17
CA ALA A 150 9.19 -11.28 -8.85
C ALA A 150 9.73 -12.25 -7.78
N ALA A 151 9.27 -13.50 -7.79
CA ALA A 151 9.81 -14.54 -6.92
C ALA A 151 11.28 -14.86 -7.20
N LYS A 152 11.65 -14.98 -8.48
CA LYS A 152 13.02 -15.30 -8.94
C LYS A 152 14.03 -14.25 -8.47
N VAL A 153 13.66 -12.97 -8.48
CA VAL A 153 14.53 -11.87 -8.04
C VAL A 153 14.45 -11.61 -6.53
N GLY A 154 13.60 -12.34 -5.81
CA GLY A 154 13.52 -12.32 -4.36
C GLY A 154 12.59 -11.26 -3.78
N CYS A 155 11.59 -10.75 -4.51
CA CYS A 155 10.57 -9.90 -3.91
C CYS A 155 9.89 -10.63 -2.74
N ASP A 156 9.46 -9.88 -1.71
CA ASP A 156 8.68 -10.41 -0.59
C ASP A 156 7.17 -10.33 -0.87
N GLY A 157 6.75 -9.39 -1.72
CA GLY A 157 5.38 -9.23 -2.17
C GLY A 157 5.26 -8.58 -3.54
N ILE A 158 4.03 -8.49 -4.04
CA ILE A 158 3.69 -7.90 -5.33
C ILE A 158 2.59 -6.85 -5.17
N ASP A 159 2.70 -5.74 -5.89
CA ASP A 159 1.68 -4.69 -6.03
C ASP A 159 1.12 -4.70 -7.47
N PRO A 160 0.08 -5.52 -7.75
CA PRO A 160 -0.56 -5.58 -9.06
C PRO A 160 -1.51 -4.40 -9.27
N ASP A 161 -1.15 -3.47 -10.15
CA ASP A 161 -1.91 -2.25 -10.42
C ASP A 161 -3.05 -2.44 -11.42
N ASN A 162 -3.92 -1.42 -11.52
CA ASN A 162 -5.00 -1.29 -12.48
C ASN A 162 -6.07 -2.39 -12.35
N MET A 163 -6.34 -2.80 -11.10
CA MET A 163 -7.37 -3.78 -10.76
C MET A 163 -8.79 -3.21 -10.70
N ASP A 164 -8.96 -1.93 -11.01
CA ASP A 164 -10.24 -1.21 -11.00
C ASP A 164 -10.80 -0.95 -12.40
N GLY A 165 -10.36 -1.71 -13.41
CA GLY A 165 -10.86 -1.60 -14.78
C GLY A 165 -12.38 -1.76 -14.91
N TYR A 166 -13.02 -2.48 -13.98
CA TYR A 166 -14.48 -2.62 -13.91
C TYR A 166 -15.22 -1.31 -13.58
N ASP A 167 -14.54 -0.33 -12.98
CA ASP A 167 -15.09 0.98 -12.62
C ASP A 167 -14.73 2.06 -13.66
N ASN A 168 -14.12 1.64 -14.77
CA ASN A 168 -13.63 2.50 -15.83
C ASN A 168 -14.26 2.15 -17.19
N GLU A 169 -14.11 3.05 -18.16
CA GLU A 169 -14.51 2.82 -19.56
C GLU A 169 -13.53 1.85 -20.24
N ASN A 170 -13.58 0.57 -19.86
CA ASN A 170 -12.60 -0.43 -20.28
C ASN A 170 -12.79 -0.95 -21.71
N GLY A 171 -13.96 -0.80 -22.33
CA GLY A 171 -14.22 -1.23 -23.71
C GLY A 171 -14.31 -2.74 -23.96
N ILE A 172 -14.17 -3.57 -22.91
CA ILE A 172 -14.14 -5.04 -22.99
C ILE A 172 -15.16 -5.71 -22.04
N GLY A 173 -16.02 -4.90 -21.42
CA GLY A 173 -17.07 -5.37 -20.52
C GLY A 173 -16.52 -6.06 -19.28
N LEU A 174 -15.41 -5.58 -18.72
CA LEU A 174 -14.93 -6.04 -17.42
C LEU A 174 -15.94 -5.68 -16.33
N THR A 175 -16.20 -6.65 -15.47
CA THR A 175 -17.07 -6.53 -14.30
C THR A 175 -16.27 -6.66 -13.01
N LYS A 176 -16.89 -6.27 -11.87
CA LYS A 176 -16.31 -6.51 -10.54
C LYS A 176 -15.99 -7.98 -10.32
N GLN A 177 -16.88 -8.88 -10.76
CA GLN A 177 -16.71 -10.32 -10.59
C GLN A 177 -15.49 -10.82 -11.36
N ASP A 178 -15.24 -10.32 -12.57
CA ASP A 178 -14.06 -10.71 -13.36
C ASP A 178 -12.75 -10.39 -12.61
N THR A 179 -12.70 -9.24 -11.91
CA THR A 179 -11.52 -8.88 -11.09
C THR A 179 -11.42 -9.74 -9.84
N ILE A 180 -12.53 -9.99 -9.14
CA ILE A 180 -12.56 -10.87 -7.96
C ILE A 180 -12.08 -12.28 -8.34
N ASP A 181 -12.55 -12.81 -9.47
CA ASP A 181 -12.15 -14.12 -9.98
C ASP A 181 -10.68 -14.12 -10.39
N TYR A 182 -10.19 -13.03 -11.00
CA TYR A 182 -8.78 -12.87 -11.34
C TYR A 182 -7.87 -12.91 -10.11
N PHE A 183 -8.24 -12.20 -9.03
CA PHE A 183 -7.52 -12.28 -7.74
C PHE A 183 -7.52 -13.69 -7.18
N LYS A 184 -8.69 -14.34 -7.10
CA LYS A 184 -8.86 -15.64 -6.43
C LYS A 184 -8.27 -16.80 -7.21
N ASN A 185 -8.31 -16.74 -8.54
CA ASN A 185 -7.98 -17.89 -9.40
C ASN A 185 -6.65 -17.73 -10.15
N VAL A 186 -6.09 -16.52 -10.23
CA VAL A 186 -4.83 -16.26 -10.94
C VAL A 186 -3.78 -15.68 -10.00
N LEU A 187 -4.01 -14.48 -9.46
CA LEU A 187 -2.97 -13.76 -8.71
C LEU A 187 -2.64 -14.42 -7.38
N SER A 188 -3.65 -14.76 -6.57
CA SER A 188 -3.44 -15.37 -5.26
C SER A 188 -2.79 -16.76 -5.37
N PRO A 189 -3.26 -17.70 -6.21
CA PRO A 189 -2.60 -18.99 -6.34
C PRO A 189 -1.14 -18.87 -6.83
N ALA A 190 -0.86 -17.99 -7.80
CA ALA A 190 0.48 -17.77 -8.29
C ALA A 190 1.41 -17.16 -7.22
N ALA A 191 0.94 -16.16 -6.49
CA ALA A 191 1.69 -15.55 -5.39
C ALA A 191 1.96 -16.57 -4.26
N GLN A 192 0.94 -17.33 -3.85
CA GLN A 192 1.06 -18.38 -2.83
C GLN A 192 2.03 -19.49 -3.23
N GLN A 193 2.01 -19.93 -4.49
CA GLN A 193 2.95 -20.93 -5.02
C GLN A 193 4.41 -20.50 -4.82
N HIS A 194 4.66 -19.19 -4.84
CA HIS A 194 5.98 -18.59 -4.69
C HIS A 194 6.24 -18.00 -3.30
N GLY A 195 5.30 -18.10 -2.35
CA GLY A 195 5.43 -17.52 -1.01
C GLY A 195 5.46 -15.98 -1.00
N LEU A 196 4.87 -15.34 -2.01
CA LEU A 196 4.79 -13.88 -2.14
C LEU A 196 3.53 -13.34 -1.45
N ALA A 197 3.67 -12.20 -0.77
CA ALA A 197 2.53 -11.40 -0.32
C ALA A 197 1.83 -10.74 -1.52
N LEU A 198 0.50 -10.77 -1.56
CA LEU A 198 -0.32 -10.15 -2.61
C LEU A 198 -0.97 -8.86 -2.10
N GLY A 199 -0.71 -7.75 -2.77
CA GLY A 199 -1.39 -6.47 -2.53
C GLY A 199 -2.72 -6.35 -3.28
N LEU A 200 -3.65 -5.58 -2.72
CA LEU A 200 -4.71 -4.91 -3.48
C LEU A 200 -4.26 -3.49 -3.78
N LYS A 201 -4.46 -3.00 -5.00
CA LYS A 201 -4.25 -1.60 -5.35
C LYS A 201 -5.59 -0.89 -5.54
N ASN A 202 -5.85 0.15 -4.76
CA ASN A 202 -7.09 0.95 -4.80
C ASN A 202 -8.35 0.06 -4.67
N SER A 203 -9.16 -0.06 -5.73
CA SER A 203 -10.20 -1.09 -5.90
C SER A 203 -11.13 -1.32 -4.70
N ILE A 204 -11.57 -0.23 -4.05
CA ILE A 204 -12.35 -0.23 -2.80
C ILE A 204 -13.58 -1.17 -2.87
N ASN A 205 -14.23 -1.16 -4.02
CA ASN A 205 -15.50 -1.84 -4.25
C ASN A 205 -15.43 -3.38 -4.24
N ILE A 206 -14.23 -3.97 -4.20
CA ILE A 206 -14.03 -5.43 -4.10
C ILE A 206 -13.30 -5.85 -2.82
N ILE A 207 -12.99 -4.92 -1.91
CA ILE A 207 -12.27 -5.20 -0.66
C ILE A 207 -12.88 -6.39 0.11
N PRO A 208 -14.21 -6.46 0.37
CA PRO A 208 -14.77 -7.59 1.13
C PRO A 208 -14.50 -8.95 0.50
N ASP A 209 -14.42 -9.00 -0.83
CA ASP A 209 -14.28 -10.24 -1.60
C ASP A 209 -12.83 -10.73 -1.71
N VAL A 210 -11.86 -9.79 -1.74
CA VAL A 210 -10.44 -10.12 -1.94
C VAL A 210 -9.58 -9.97 -0.68
N LEU A 211 -10.09 -9.29 0.36
CA LEU A 211 -9.41 -9.16 1.66
C LEU A 211 -8.90 -10.50 2.22
N PRO A 212 -9.59 -11.64 2.09
CA PRO A 212 -9.07 -12.93 2.58
C PRO A 212 -7.80 -13.41 1.86
N VAL A 213 -7.57 -13.01 0.61
CA VAL A 213 -6.45 -13.48 -0.23
C VAL A 213 -5.31 -12.48 -0.36
N THR A 214 -5.50 -11.22 0.03
CA THR A 214 -4.47 -10.17 0.00
C THR A 214 -3.82 -9.96 1.37
N GLN A 215 -2.56 -9.57 1.42
CA GLN A 215 -1.80 -9.34 2.66
C GLN A 215 -1.72 -7.86 3.05
N PHE A 216 -1.89 -6.95 2.10
CA PHE A 216 -1.89 -5.50 2.31
C PHE A 216 -2.72 -4.83 1.23
N VAL A 217 -2.95 -3.52 1.39
CA VAL A 217 -3.52 -2.67 0.33
C VAL A 217 -2.64 -1.46 0.12
N VAL A 218 -2.38 -1.12 -1.13
CA VAL A 218 -1.82 0.16 -1.55
C VAL A 218 -2.98 1.04 -2.00
N THR A 219 -3.09 2.24 -1.45
CA THR A 219 -4.16 3.18 -1.79
C THR A 219 -3.59 4.55 -2.12
N GLU A 220 -4.12 5.14 -3.18
CA GLU A 220 -3.79 6.49 -3.59
C GLU A 220 -4.95 7.43 -3.26
N GLN A 221 -4.63 8.57 -2.67
CA GLN A 221 -5.51 9.72 -2.55
C GLN A 221 -6.80 9.47 -1.75
N CYS A 222 -6.79 8.53 -0.80
CA CYS A 222 -7.98 8.29 0.02
C CYS A 222 -8.33 9.52 0.88
N ALA A 223 -7.35 10.34 1.28
CA ALA A 223 -7.61 11.54 2.05
C ALA A 223 -8.20 12.64 1.15
N GLU A 224 -7.63 12.85 -0.04
CA GLU A 224 -8.14 13.78 -1.06
C GLU A 224 -9.61 13.50 -1.42
N TYR A 225 -9.97 12.21 -1.54
CA TYR A 225 -11.32 11.80 -1.95
C TYR A 225 -12.26 11.47 -0.78
N SER A 226 -11.81 11.60 0.48
CA SER A 226 -12.59 11.22 1.67
C SER A 226 -13.04 9.75 1.69
N GLU A 227 -12.13 8.84 1.31
CA GLU A 227 -12.39 7.41 1.12
C GLU A 227 -11.57 6.53 2.09
N CYS A 228 -10.73 7.11 2.97
CA CYS A 228 -9.84 6.34 3.83
C CYS A 228 -10.59 5.34 4.74
N ASP A 229 -11.76 5.70 5.27
CA ASP A 229 -12.54 4.80 6.12
C ASP A 229 -12.91 3.47 5.44
N GLN A 230 -12.99 3.47 4.10
CA GLN A 230 -13.32 2.26 3.34
C GLN A 230 -12.17 1.24 3.31
N TYR A 231 -10.95 1.64 3.67
CA TYR A 231 -9.78 0.76 3.78
C TYR A 231 -9.54 0.23 5.21
N GLN A 232 -10.27 0.71 6.22
CA GLN A 232 -10.21 0.21 7.61
C GLN A 232 -10.41 -1.32 7.78
N PRO A 233 -11.16 -2.03 6.90
CA PRO A 233 -11.21 -3.49 6.97
C PRO A 233 -9.83 -4.17 6.91
N PHE A 234 -8.84 -3.58 6.22
CA PHE A 234 -7.46 -4.12 6.21
C PHE A 234 -6.82 -4.00 7.60
N ILE A 235 -6.85 -2.82 8.21
CA ILE A 235 -6.29 -2.59 9.54
C ILE A 235 -6.97 -3.50 10.58
N THR A 236 -8.30 -3.60 10.53
CA THR A 236 -9.08 -4.48 11.41
C THR A 236 -8.69 -5.96 11.24
N ALA A 237 -8.34 -6.38 10.02
CA ALA A 237 -7.86 -7.72 9.73
C ALA A 237 -6.35 -7.92 10.03
N GLY A 238 -5.68 -6.94 10.64
CA GLY A 238 -4.25 -7.00 10.94
C GLY A 238 -3.34 -6.84 9.72
N LYS A 239 -3.81 -6.13 8.68
CA LYS A 239 -3.11 -5.91 7.41
C LYS A 239 -2.88 -4.42 7.18
N PRO A 240 -1.69 -3.99 6.74
CA PRO A 240 -1.43 -2.57 6.56
C PRO A 240 -2.18 -1.99 5.37
N VAL A 241 -2.46 -0.69 5.52
CA VAL A 241 -2.85 0.19 4.43
C VAL A 241 -1.65 1.09 4.14
N PHE A 242 -1.03 0.85 3.00
CA PHE A 242 0.05 1.65 2.43
C PHE A 242 -0.57 2.80 1.64
N GLN A 243 -0.62 4.00 2.22
CA GLN A 243 -1.29 5.16 1.66
C GLN A 243 -0.31 6.11 1.00
N ILE A 244 -0.64 6.53 -0.22
CA ILE A 244 0.06 7.54 -0.99
C ILE A 244 -0.85 8.76 -1.16
N GLU A 245 -0.32 9.94 -0.85
CA GLU A 245 -0.99 11.21 -1.15
C GLU A 245 -0.10 12.07 -2.05
N TYR A 246 -0.73 12.80 -2.98
CA TYR A 246 -0.05 13.65 -3.97
C TYR A 246 -0.42 15.14 -3.77
N PRO A 247 -0.03 15.75 -2.64
CA PRO A 247 -0.47 17.09 -2.25
C PRO A 247 -0.07 18.21 -3.23
N MET A 248 0.91 17.96 -4.10
CA MET A 248 1.35 18.92 -5.11
C MET A 248 0.73 18.72 -6.50
N GLY A 249 -0.11 17.69 -6.67
CA GLY A 249 -0.75 17.34 -7.94
C GLY A 249 0.21 17.20 -9.12
N GLU A 250 -0.31 17.45 -10.33
CA GLU A 250 0.39 17.32 -11.62
C GLU A 250 1.49 18.38 -11.85
N SER A 251 1.49 19.49 -11.10
CA SER A 251 2.37 20.65 -11.35
C SER A 251 3.72 20.59 -10.62
N SER A 252 4.07 19.46 -10.01
CA SER A 252 5.29 19.37 -9.20
C SER A 252 6.53 19.03 -10.01
N SER A 253 7.40 20.02 -10.22
CA SER A 253 8.81 19.75 -10.47
C SER A 253 9.48 19.27 -9.18
N ALA A 254 10.51 18.43 -9.30
CA ALA A 254 11.34 17.96 -8.17
C ALA A 254 12.03 19.09 -7.35
N ALA A 255 11.83 20.36 -7.72
CA ALA A 255 12.32 21.53 -7.01
C ALA A 255 11.50 21.89 -5.74
N ALA A 256 10.42 21.16 -5.44
CA ALA A 256 9.64 21.38 -4.22
C ALA A 256 10.43 20.95 -2.98
N LYS A 257 10.89 21.94 -2.21
CA LYS A 257 11.81 21.75 -1.06
C LYS A 257 11.18 21.00 0.12
N SER A 258 9.88 21.16 0.33
CA SER A 258 9.06 20.51 1.37
C SER A 258 7.64 21.07 1.30
N LEU A 259 6.64 20.31 1.74
CA LEU A 259 5.29 20.82 2.02
C LEU A 259 5.29 21.59 3.34
N ALA A 260 4.43 22.60 3.45
CA ALA A 260 4.17 23.27 4.72
C ALA A 260 3.44 22.31 5.69
N THR A 261 3.75 22.42 6.99
CA THR A 261 3.24 21.49 8.02
C THR A 261 1.71 21.46 8.12
N ASP A 262 1.06 22.60 7.90
CA ASP A 262 -0.40 22.71 7.83
C ASP A 262 -0.99 21.89 6.68
N SER A 263 -0.31 21.86 5.53
CA SER A 263 -0.70 21.05 4.37
C SER A 263 -0.56 19.56 4.65
N THR A 264 0.41 19.14 5.48
CA THR A 264 0.57 17.73 5.87
C THR A 264 -0.55 17.21 6.75
N GLY A 265 -1.18 18.06 7.58
CA GLY A 265 -2.20 17.66 8.53
C GLY A 265 -3.41 16.97 7.88
N THR A 266 -3.87 17.48 6.74
CA THR A 266 -5.00 16.90 5.99
C THR A 266 -4.65 15.51 5.44
N PHE A 267 -3.51 15.39 4.76
CA PHE A 267 -3.11 14.14 4.08
C PHE A 267 -2.65 13.05 5.06
N CYS A 268 -2.11 13.44 6.21
CA CYS A 268 -1.60 12.54 7.23
C CYS A 268 -2.62 12.13 8.30
N ALA A 269 -3.85 12.65 8.26
CA ALA A 269 -4.85 12.38 9.28
C ALA A 269 -5.14 10.88 9.47
N ALA A 270 -5.14 10.11 8.38
CA ALA A 270 -5.39 8.67 8.40
C ALA A 270 -4.29 7.86 9.11
N GLN A 271 -3.08 8.42 9.27
CA GLN A 271 -2.00 7.76 10.01
C GLN A 271 -2.36 7.52 11.49
N ALA A 272 -3.19 8.37 12.09
CA ALA A 272 -3.73 8.15 13.43
C ALA A 272 -4.61 6.89 13.54
N ASN A 273 -5.12 6.40 12.41
CA ASN A 273 -5.97 5.21 12.31
C ASN A 273 -5.22 4.00 11.74
N GLY A 274 -3.89 3.94 11.91
CA GLY A 274 -3.06 2.77 11.58
C GLY A 274 -2.53 2.72 10.14
N PHE A 275 -2.75 3.77 9.34
CA PHE A 275 -2.28 3.84 7.97
C PHE A 275 -0.78 4.14 7.94
N SER A 276 -0.08 3.54 7.00
CA SER A 276 1.30 3.87 6.69
C SER A 276 1.29 4.90 5.56
N THR A 277 1.43 6.19 5.87
CA THR A 277 1.25 7.28 4.89
C THR A 277 2.59 7.81 4.38
N VAL A 278 2.71 7.95 3.06
CA VAL A 278 3.79 8.71 2.40
C VAL A 278 3.21 9.81 1.52
N LEU A 279 3.82 10.98 1.57
CA LEU A 279 3.51 12.07 0.65
C LEU A 279 4.52 12.01 -0.50
N LYS A 280 4.03 11.87 -1.72
CA LYS A 280 4.86 11.67 -2.92
C LYS A 280 4.60 12.75 -3.95
N LEU A 281 5.57 12.95 -4.84
CA LEU A 281 5.30 13.58 -6.12
C LEU A 281 4.52 12.59 -6.98
N LEU A 282 3.70 13.10 -7.89
CA LEU A 282 2.96 12.26 -8.83
C LEU A 282 3.92 11.35 -9.58
N SER A 283 5.11 11.87 -9.96
CA SER A 283 6.18 11.11 -10.61
C SER A 283 6.68 9.87 -9.86
N LEU A 284 6.35 9.64 -8.58
CA LEU A 284 6.79 8.47 -7.81
C LEU A 284 8.29 8.17 -7.93
N ASN A 285 9.11 9.21 -8.01
CA ASN A 285 10.56 9.11 -7.93
C ASN A 285 10.99 8.99 -6.45
N SER A 286 12.28 9.12 -6.17
CA SER A 286 12.79 9.03 -4.81
C SER A 286 12.42 10.19 -3.88
N TRP A 287 11.69 11.21 -4.36
CA TRP A 287 11.17 12.26 -3.49
C TRP A 287 10.09 11.68 -2.57
N VAL A 288 10.22 11.89 -1.27
CA VAL A 288 9.18 11.54 -0.30
C VAL A 288 9.21 12.49 0.88
N GLN A 289 8.04 12.87 1.37
CA GLN A 289 7.89 13.49 2.67
C GLN A 289 7.08 12.58 3.60
N THR A 290 7.61 12.28 4.78
CA THR A 290 6.87 11.55 5.81
C THR A 290 5.93 12.48 6.56
N CYS A 291 4.92 11.93 7.22
CA CYS A 291 4.05 12.71 8.11
C CYS A 291 4.78 13.27 9.34
N GLY A 292 5.98 12.78 9.65
CA GLY A 292 6.88 13.37 10.64
C GLY A 292 7.64 14.60 10.13
N GLY A 293 7.50 14.95 8.84
CA GLY A 293 8.17 16.09 8.21
C GLY A 293 9.59 15.81 7.72
N GLU A 294 10.03 14.56 7.72
CA GLU A 294 11.30 14.16 7.10
C GLU A 294 11.15 14.15 5.58
N VAL A 295 12.10 14.76 4.88
CA VAL A 295 12.07 14.88 3.41
C VAL A 295 13.28 14.18 2.81
N THR A 296 13.03 13.28 1.88
CA THR A 296 14.05 12.73 0.99
C THR A 296 13.87 13.39 -0.37
N VAL A 297 14.98 13.84 -0.97
CA VAL A 297 14.98 14.42 -2.32
C VAL A 297 15.82 13.56 -3.28
N PRO A 298 15.50 13.53 -4.58
CA PRO A 298 16.32 12.87 -5.58
C PRO A 298 17.73 13.46 -5.65
N THR A 299 18.75 12.60 -5.79
CA THR A 299 20.12 13.09 -6.02
C THR A 299 20.36 13.29 -7.51
N THR A 300 21.11 14.32 -7.87
CA THR A 300 21.45 14.61 -9.27
C THR A 300 22.70 13.85 -9.76
N ASN A 301 23.41 13.13 -8.87
CA ASN A 301 24.76 12.59 -9.13
C ASN A 301 24.87 11.05 -8.96
N GLY A 302 23.78 10.30 -9.09
CA GLY A 302 23.81 8.83 -9.03
C GLY A 302 24.13 8.25 -7.65
N GLN A 303 24.09 9.06 -6.59
CA GLN A 303 24.18 8.61 -5.20
C GLN A 303 22.81 8.18 -4.68
N ALA A 304 22.78 7.26 -3.71
CA ALA A 304 21.54 6.93 -3.02
C ALA A 304 20.94 8.20 -2.37
N PRO A 305 19.63 8.45 -2.49
CA PRO A 305 18.95 9.53 -1.79
C PRO A 305 19.18 9.46 -0.29
N SER A 306 19.26 10.63 0.36
CA SER A 306 19.40 10.72 1.81
C SER A 306 18.31 11.61 2.39
N ALA A 307 17.78 11.21 3.55
CA ALA A 307 16.77 11.96 4.27
C ALA A 307 17.39 13.22 4.89
N THR A 308 16.73 14.36 4.72
CA THR A 308 17.04 15.61 5.41
C THR A 308 15.83 16.04 6.22
N THR A 309 16.02 16.33 7.51
CA THR A 309 14.98 16.92 8.34
C THR A 309 14.83 18.40 8.01
N THR A 310 13.65 18.82 7.57
CA THR A 310 13.28 20.24 7.63
C THR A 310 13.18 20.61 9.10
N ALA A 311 14.11 21.40 9.61
CA ALA A 311 13.99 22.00 10.93
C ALA A 311 12.66 22.75 10.98
N ALA A 312 11.73 22.30 11.83
CA ALA A 312 10.58 23.10 12.20
C ALA A 312 11.08 24.49 12.57
N SER A 313 10.49 25.54 11.97
CA SER A 313 10.76 26.93 12.33
C SER A 313 10.62 27.04 13.84
N LYS A 314 11.74 27.09 14.56
CA LYS A 314 11.75 27.35 16.00
C LYS A 314 11.20 28.76 16.15
N THR A 315 9.93 28.89 16.51
CA THR A 315 9.44 30.10 17.15
C THR A 315 10.33 30.32 18.37
N SER A 316 11.19 31.32 18.25
CA SER A 316 12.02 31.81 19.35
C SER A 316 11.09 32.27 20.48
N GLN A 317 10.87 31.41 21.47
CA GLN A 317 10.52 31.91 22.79
C GLN A 317 11.80 32.49 23.39
N ALA A 318 11.76 33.80 23.62
CA ALA A 318 12.80 34.51 24.35
C ALA A 318 12.98 33.88 25.75
N PRO A 319 14.20 33.83 26.29
CA PRO A 319 14.43 33.28 27.61
C PRO A 319 13.88 34.24 28.67
N THR A 320 12.87 33.81 29.43
CA THR A 320 12.39 34.54 30.60
C THR A 320 13.44 34.44 31.71
N THR A 321 14.18 35.52 31.93
CA THR A 321 15.12 35.66 33.04
C THR A 321 14.40 35.54 34.39
N THR A 322 14.75 34.51 35.15
CA THR A 322 14.39 34.35 36.55
C THR A 322 15.02 35.47 37.38
N THR A 323 14.19 36.32 37.99
CA THR A 323 14.65 37.25 39.03
C THR A 323 13.92 36.90 40.31
N THR A 324 14.66 36.40 41.29
CA THR A 324 14.23 36.17 42.66
C THR A 324 14.12 37.49 43.41
N LYS A 325 12.97 37.76 44.05
CA LYS A 325 12.91 38.69 45.19
C LYS A 325 11.74 38.41 46.14
N GLY A 326 12.12 37.97 47.34
CA GLY A 326 11.66 38.41 48.66
C GLY A 326 10.16 38.59 48.95
N ALA A 327 9.70 37.72 49.85
CA ALA A 327 8.49 37.74 50.66
C ALA A 327 7.91 39.11 51.08
N ALA A 328 6.56 39.19 51.06
CA ALA A 328 5.74 39.76 52.13
C ALA A 328 4.31 39.18 52.08
N VAL A 329 3.77 38.86 53.25
CA VAL A 329 2.42 38.39 53.63
C VAL A 329 2.05 39.23 54.88
N PRO A 330 0.80 39.40 55.38
CA PRO A 330 -0.55 38.99 54.91
C PRO A 330 -1.60 40.13 54.91
N THR A 331 -2.81 39.89 54.37
CA THR A 331 -4.06 40.02 55.17
C THR A 331 -5.24 39.26 54.55
N THR A 332 -6.03 38.70 55.46
CA THR A 332 -7.18 37.79 55.35
C THR A 332 -8.50 38.45 54.94
N THR A 333 -9.37 37.75 54.19
CA THR A 333 -10.74 37.38 54.63
C THR A 333 -11.45 36.36 53.72
N THR A 334 -12.07 35.39 54.41
CA THR A 334 -13.21 34.47 54.16
C THR A 334 -14.30 34.97 53.17
N SER A 335 -15.17 34.18 52.50
CA SER A 335 -15.71 32.83 52.75
C SER A 335 -16.44 32.21 51.50
N THR A 336 -16.53 30.87 51.50
CA THR A 336 -17.67 29.98 51.12
C THR A 336 -18.46 30.12 49.80
N ALA A 337 -18.33 29.05 48.99
CA ALA A 337 -19.33 28.04 48.60
C ALA A 337 -20.52 28.33 47.66
N ALA A 338 -20.70 27.34 46.76
CA ALA A 338 -21.94 26.71 46.27
C ALA A 338 -22.35 26.96 44.80
N SER A 339 -22.43 25.82 44.08
CA SER A 339 -23.13 25.60 42.80
C SER A 339 -24.62 25.95 42.87
N ALA A 340 -25.21 26.29 41.72
CA ALA A 340 -26.40 25.61 41.19
C ALA A 340 -26.81 26.11 39.79
N THR A 341 -27.38 25.16 39.08
CA THR A 341 -28.00 25.07 37.75
C THR A 341 -29.27 25.94 37.58
N ALA A 342 -29.58 26.31 36.33
CA ALA A 342 -30.95 26.57 35.81
C ALA A 342 -30.89 26.43 34.26
N THR A 343 -31.56 25.52 33.54
CA THR A 343 -33.00 25.26 33.26
C THR A 343 -33.82 26.43 32.68
N SER A 344 -34.13 26.27 31.39
CA SER A 344 -35.33 26.60 30.59
C SER A 344 -36.57 27.22 31.26
N ASP A 345 -37.27 28.10 30.53
CA ASP A 345 -38.72 27.97 30.26
C ASP A 345 -39.23 28.93 29.14
N SER A 346 -40.28 28.46 28.44
CA SER A 346 -41.44 29.12 27.77
C SER A 346 -41.25 30.28 26.77
N GLY A 347 -42.06 30.46 25.72
CA GLY A 347 -43.31 29.87 25.27
C GLY A 347 -43.94 30.75 24.15
N SER A 348 -44.70 30.10 23.28
CA SER A 348 -45.75 30.44 22.28
C SER A 348 -46.41 31.85 22.27
N ASP A 349 -47.13 32.39 21.27
CA ASP A 349 -47.92 31.91 20.10
C ASP A 349 -48.35 33.12 19.18
N ASP A 350 -48.99 32.81 18.03
CA ASP A 350 -50.07 33.54 17.28
C ASP A 350 -49.84 34.35 15.97
N ASP A 351 -50.20 33.69 14.85
CA ASP A 351 -51.25 33.95 13.81
C ASP A 351 -51.36 35.17 12.87
N LYS A 352 -51.53 34.86 11.55
CA LYS A 352 -52.64 35.20 10.57
C LYS A 352 -52.22 34.98 9.09
N GLU A 353 -52.86 34.08 8.31
CA GLU A 353 -53.96 34.25 7.30
C GLU A 353 -53.65 35.23 6.13
N GLU A 354 -53.90 35.02 4.81
CA GLU A 354 -54.93 34.28 4.02
C GLU A 354 -54.42 33.83 2.59
N ASP A 355 -55.03 32.75 2.08
CA ASP A 355 -55.55 32.37 0.73
C ASP A 355 -54.94 32.82 -0.63
N ASP A 356 -54.77 31.87 -1.59
CA ASP A 356 -55.72 31.62 -2.71
C ASP A 356 -55.33 30.38 -3.60
N SER A 357 -56.39 29.77 -4.13
CA SER A 357 -56.76 28.57 -4.92
C SER A 357 -55.89 27.91 -6.02
N GLY A 358 -56.16 26.61 -6.25
CA GLY A 358 -55.81 25.89 -7.49
C GLY A 358 -55.88 24.34 -7.55
N SER A 359 -57.04 23.73 -7.26
CA SER A 359 -57.63 22.43 -7.73
C SER A 359 -56.78 21.17 -8.11
N ASP A 360 -57.02 20.06 -7.37
CA ASP A 360 -57.42 18.66 -7.75
C ASP A 360 -56.94 18.03 -9.10
N SER A 361 -56.57 16.74 -9.24
CA SER A 361 -56.85 15.53 -8.44
C SER A 361 -55.94 14.33 -8.85
N ASP A 362 -55.50 13.60 -7.82
CA ASP A 362 -55.46 12.14 -7.61
C ASP A 362 -54.95 11.14 -8.69
N SER A 363 -53.84 10.45 -8.40
CA SER A 363 -53.85 9.06 -7.88
C SER A 363 -52.47 8.37 -7.96
N GLY A 364 -52.08 7.69 -6.87
CA GLY A 364 -51.16 6.53 -6.95
C GLY A 364 -49.91 6.52 -6.07
N ARG A 365 -50.09 6.08 -4.81
CA ARG A 365 -49.11 5.63 -3.80
C ARG A 365 -47.84 4.90 -4.33
N GLY A 366 -46.70 5.12 -3.66
CA GLY A 366 -45.59 4.14 -3.67
C GLY A 366 -44.24 4.66 -3.13
N ASN A 367 -44.03 4.55 -1.82
CA ASN A 367 -42.83 4.93 -1.08
C ASN A 367 -41.60 4.09 -1.46
N GLY A 368 -40.42 4.72 -1.67
CA GLY A 368 -39.16 4.03 -1.92
C GLY A 368 -37.96 4.98 -1.93
N LYS A 369 -37.38 5.24 -0.76
CA LYS A 369 -36.16 6.05 -0.56
C LYS A 369 -35.00 5.48 -1.41
N GLY A 370 -34.65 6.20 -2.47
CA GLY A 370 -33.45 5.97 -3.28
C GLY A 370 -32.21 6.59 -2.63
N LYS A 371 -31.20 5.74 -2.41
CA LYS A 371 -29.87 6.05 -1.90
C LYS A 371 -29.21 7.18 -2.70
N GLY A 372 -28.54 8.09 -2.00
CA GLY A 372 -27.65 9.09 -2.58
C GLY A 372 -26.57 8.41 -3.43
N ARG A 373 -26.57 8.72 -4.73
CA ARG A 373 -25.48 8.39 -5.64
C ARG A 373 -24.34 9.37 -5.37
N GLY A 374 -23.26 8.88 -4.75
CA GLY A 374 -21.98 9.57 -4.78
C GLY A 374 -21.54 9.74 -6.22
N GLY A 375 -21.33 10.99 -6.64
CA GLY A 375 -21.00 11.36 -8.00
C GLY A 375 -19.64 10.81 -8.42
N ARG A 376 -19.59 10.27 -9.64
CA ARG A 376 -18.38 9.86 -10.37
C ARG A 376 -17.37 11.02 -10.40
N ARG A 377 -16.26 10.88 -9.70
CA ARG A 377 -15.00 11.51 -10.07
C ARG A 377 -14.05 10.38 -10.39
N ASN A 378 -13.71 10.23 -11.68
CA ASN A 378 -12.75 9.23 -12.13
C ASN A 378 -11.45 9.46 -11.35
N ARG A 379 -11.12 8.53 -10.46
CA ARG A 379 -9.79 8.44 -9.87
C ARG A 379 -8.88 8.16 -11.05
N LYS A 380 -8.20 9.19 -11.51
CA LYS A 380 -7.18 9.00 -12.49
C LYS A 380 -6.00 8.41 -11.72
N THR A 381 -5.82 7.08 -11.79
CA THR A 381 -4.55 6.45 -11.41
C THR A 381 -3.51 7.13 -12.26
N TYR A 382 -2.63 7.89 -11.63
CA TYR A 382 -1.74 8.77 -12.36
C TYR A 382 -0.32 8.54 -11.90
N ASN A 383 0.42 7.63 -12.56
CA ASN A 383 1.81 7.88 -12.93
C ASN A 383 2.53 6.77 -13.74
N ARG A 384 3.40 7.20 -14.69
CA ARG A 384 4.76 6.74 -15.06
C ARG A 384 5.11 7.15 -16.50
N GLN A 385 6.00 8.13 -16.65
CA GLN A 385 6.96 8.17 -17.76
C GLN A 385 8.34 8.42 -17.17
#